data_AF-A0A1D7TMN7-F1
#
_entry.id   AF-A0A1D7TMN7-F1
#
_cell.length_a   1.000
_cell.length_b   1.000
_cell.length_c   1.000
_cell.angle_alpha   90.00
_cell.angle_beta   90.00
_cell.angle_gamma   90.00
#
_symmetry.space_group_name_H-M   'P 1'
#
loop_
_entity.id
_entity.type
_entity.pdbx_description
1 polymer ?
#
loop_
_entity_poly.entity_id
_entity_poly.type
_entity_poly.pdbx_seq_one_letter_code
_entity_poly.pdbx_strand_id
1 'polypeptide(L)'
;MKTETIKKIVDLLASCTDVETDELTFLSNDLNSQTTLLTELGIQYDELAEGISINLANQAISIYKTKADCIKHFQGDIDKEVIVIKDEIIYDKSAKCNIFFENLIYSQKIKKLIEDKEVISFNDKVNKKYFLLSEKNGKIEVGYKNKPLEFYENSYNLKKLHDSMESNLSKEYIAFFRDNIIKTVEEKKEVDDRFFYLLSKLELIIEKTDREYKLFLNKFSFDEFNSKLEEERDKYFKTLQDSLSDFLSKVNSLPIQFGVYIYMLFRFEKEIYPLLIASTIIIIWSLFSLFSILTIKKSIANLAYRFENVFKKIAEKSGIDLNTLEKEKNGIDDRLKNIQLLTTLYQMVVVIFTIGFLGLAYFFIIHIPTEWIESIKIFIQNLPTICGS
;
A
#
# COMPACT_ATOMS: atom_id res chain seq x y z
N MET A 1 -9.52 -33.67 -43.46
CA MET A 1 -9.61 -35.15 -43.52
C MET A 1 -10.29 -35.73 -42.28
N LYS A 2 -9.86 -35.41 -41.04
CA LYS A 2 -10.50 -35.92 -39.81
C LYS A 2 -11.96 -35.50 -39.58
N THR A 3 -12.31 -34.23 -39.80
CA THR A 3 -13.66 -33.70 -39.57
C THR A 3 -14.74 -34.39 -40.43
N GLU A 4 -14.38 -34.86 -41.63
CA GLU A 4 -15.29 -35.56 -42.53
C GLU A 4 -15.57 -37.00 -42.06
N THR A 5 -14.56 -37.68 -41.51
CA THR A 5 -14.70 -38.98 -40.84
C THR A 5 -15.60 -38.87 -39.61
N ILE A 6 -15.39 -37.83 -38.78
CA ILE A 6 -16.21 -37.58 -37.58
C ILE A 6 -17.66 -37.31 -37.95
N LYS A 7 -17.89 -36.51 -39.00
CA LYS A 7 -19.25 -36.22 -39.47
C LYS A 7 -19.97 -37.48 -39.95
N LYS A 8 -19.27 -38.37 -40.66
CA LYS A 8 -19.82 -39.68 -41.06
C LYS A 8 -20.19 -40.56 -39.87
N ILE A 9 -19.42 -40.51 -38.77
CA ILE A 9 -19.75 -41.22 -37.52
C ILE A 9 -21.05 -40.65 -36.92
N VAL A 10 -21.19 -39.32 -36.87
CA VAL A 10 -22.41 -38.67 -36.36
C VAL A 10 -23.62 -39.03 -37.22
N ASP A 11 -23.52 -38.86 -38.53
CA ASP A 11 -24.62 -39.13 -39.47
C ASP A 11 -25.06 -40.60 -39.39
N LEU A 12 -24.11 -41.53 -39.27
CA LEU A 12 -24.39 -42.96 -39.10
C LEU A 12 -25.14 -43.23 -37.79
N LEU A 13 -24.58 -42.81 -36.65
CA LEU A 13 -25.15 -43.14 -35.34
C LEU A 13 -26.47 -42.40 -35.08
N ALA A 14 -26.64 -41.18 -35.59
CA ALA A 14 -27.88 -40.43 -35.49
C ALA A 14 -29.02 -41.03 -36.32
N SER A 15 -28.68 -41.72 -37.42
CA SER A 15 -29.67 -42.40 -38.28
C SER A 15 -30.17 -43.75 -37.73
N CYS A 16 -29.49 -44.30 -36.72
CA CYS A 16 -29.79 -45.61 -36.15
C CYS A 16 -30.69 -45.50 -34.91
N THR A 17 -31.58 -46.48 -34.73
CA THR A 17 -32.42 -46.57 -33.53
C THR A 17 -31.65 -47.17 -32.36
N ASP A 18 -31.40 -46.36 -31.34
CA ASP A 18 -30.80 -46.79 -30.08
C ASP A 18 -31.86 -47.41 -29.16
N VAL A 19 -31.71 -48.69 -28.86
CA VAL A 19 -32.63 -49.46 -28.00
C VAL A 19 -32.14 -49.53 -26.55
N GLU A 20 -30.90 -49.10 -26.28
CA GLU A 20 -30.29 -49.21 -24.97
C GLU A 20 -30.59 -47.99 -24.08
N THR A 21 -30.89 -48.27 -22.81
CA THR A 21 -31.21 -47.21 -21.82
C THR A 21 -29.97 -46.68 -21.10
N ASP A 22 -28.87 -47.43 -21.11
CA ASP A 22 -27.60 -47.00 -20.53
C ASP A 22 -27.03 -45.77 -21.23
N GLU A 23 -26.49 -44.82 -20.47
CA GLU A 23 -26.06 -43.50 -20.97
C GLU A 23 -24.78 -43.59 -21.84
N LEU A 24 -23.98 -44.65 -21.67
CA LEU A 24 -22.68 -44.84 -22.30
C LEU A 24 -22.61 -46.04 -23.26
N THR A 25 -23.73 -46.72 -23.50
CA THR A 25 -23.79 -47.88 -24.39
C THR A 25 -24.82 -47.63 -25.48
N PHE A 26 -24.43 -47.72 -26.75
CA PHE A 26 -25.34 -47.57 -27.89
C PHE A 26 -25.62 -48.95 -28.49
N LEU A 27 -26.88 -49.37 -28.53
CA LEU A 27 -27.29 -50.66 -29.11
C LEU A 27 -28.24 -50.41 -30.26
N SER A 28 -27.93 -50.94 -31.44
CA SER A 28 -28.85 -50.83 -32.58
C SER A 28 -28.77 -52.04 -33.50
N ASN A 29 -29.96 -52.49 -33.95
CA ASN A 29 -30.09 -53.50 -35.00
C ASN A 29 -29.74 -52.96 -36.38
N ASP A 30 -29.93 -51.65 -36.60
CA ASP A 30 -29.69 -51.00 -37.90
C ASP A 30 -28.19 -51.06 -38.29
N LEU A 31 -27.32 -51.09 -37.27
CA LEU A 31 -25.87 -51.16 -37.42
C LEU A 31 -25.35 -52.50 -37.93
N ASN A 32 -26.12 -53.60 -37.85
CA ASN A 32 -25.72 -54.91 -38.37
C ASN A 32 -25.36 -54.87 -39.86
N SER A 33 -26.00 -53.97 -40.62
CA SER A 33 -25.74 -53.76 -42.05
C SER A 33 -24.55 -52.82 -42.34
N GLN A 34 -23.95 -52.23 -41.30
CA GLN A 34 -22.96 -51.15 -41.38
C GLN A 34 -21.62 -51.51 -40.71
N THR A 35 -21.38 -52.78 -40.36
CA THR A 35 -20.16 -53.28 -39.69
C THR A 35 -18.86 -52.92 -40.42
N THR A 36 -18.86 -52.97 -41.76
CA THR A 36 -17.72 -52.56 -42.59
C THR A 36 -17.40 -51.08 -42.40
N LEU A 37 -18.42 -50.23 -42.37
CA LEU A 37 -18.28 -48.78 -42.18
C LEU A 37 -17.80 -48.46 -40.76
N LEU A 38 -18.31 -49.15 -39.73
CA LEU A 38 -17.85 -49.02 -38.35
C LEU A 38 -16.35 -49.36 -38.20
N THR A 39 -15.91 -50.41 -38.89
CA THR A 39 -14.51 -50.85 -38.90
C THR A 39 -13.61 -49.85 -39.63
N GLU A 40 -14.05 -49.30 -40.76
CA GLU A 40 -13.35 -48.23 -41.50
C GLU A 40 -13.23 -46.94 -40.68
N LEU A 41 -14.24 -46.63 -39.87
CA LEU A 41 -14.27 -45.47 -38.98
C LEU A 41 -13.51 -45.71 -37.66
N GLY A 42 -13.03 -46.93 -37.43
CA GLY A 42 -12.23 -47.29 -36.24
C GLY A 42 -13.04 -47.36 -34.94
N ILE A 43 -14.35 -47.61 -35.01
CA ILE A 43 -15.23 -47.76 -33.85
C ILE A 43 -15.16 -49.19 -33.34
N GLN A 44 -14.92 -49.36 -32.04
CA GLN A 44 -14.96 -50.67 -31.38
C GLN A 44 -16.40 -51.05 -31.02
N TYR A 45 -16.80 -52.28 -31.33
CA TYR A 45 -18.14 -52.79 -31.09
C TYR A 45 -18.14 -54.28 -30.73
N ASP A 46 -19.21 -54.71 -30.05
CA ASP A 46 -19.50 -56.09 -29.73
C ASP A 46 -20.77 -56.54 -30.47
N GLU A 47 -20.74 -57.72 -31.09
CA GLU A 47 -21.91 -58.32 -31.73
C GLU A 47 -22.75 -59.05 -30.68
N LEU A 48 -24.01 -58.62 -30.51
CA LEU A 48 -24.99 -59.25 -29.63
C LEU A 48 -26.16 -59.79 -30.45
N ALA A 49 -26.95 -60.70 -29.86
CA ALA A 49 -28.13 -61.26 -30.52
C ALA A 49 -29.19 -60.20 -30.88
N GLU A 50 -29.16 -59.06 -30.18
CA GLU A 50 -30.12 -57.96 -30.29
C GLU A 50 -29.60 -56.78 -31.14
N GLY A 51 -28.42 -56.91 -31.74
CA GLY A 51 -27.78 -55.88 -32.58
C GLY A 51 -26.31 -55.64 -32.25
N ILE A 52 -25.77 -54.54 -32.77
CA ILE A 52 -24.40 -54.12 -32.47
C ILE A 52 -24.40 -53.23 -31.23
N SER A 53 -23.58 -53.59 -30.24
CA SER A 53 -23.34 -52.79 -29.04
C SER A 53 -22.03 -52.02 -29.15
N ILE A 54 -22.09 -50.71 -28.91
CA ILE A 54 -20.94 -49.82 -28.90
C ILE A 54 -20.82 -49.22 -27.50
N ASN A 55 -19.72 -49.53 -26.81
CA ASN A 55 -19.36 -48.83 -25.58
C ASN A 55 -18.76 -47.47 -25.94
N LEU A 56 -19.51 -46.39 -25.70
CA LEU A 56 -19.16 -45.02 -26.07
C LEU A 56 -17.97 -44.47 -25.26
N ALA A 57 -17.72 -45.01 -24.05
CA ALA A 57 -16.62 -44.58 -23.20
C ALA A 57 -15.25 -45.16 -23.62
N ASN A 58 -15.26 -46.32 -24.30
CA ASN A 58 -14.04 -47.03 -24.71
C ASN A 58 -13.58 -46.70 -26.14
N GLN A 59 -14.08 -45.60 -26.71
CA GLN A 59 -13.72 -45.17 -28.06
C GLN A 59 -12.48 -44.25 -28.06
N ALA A 60 -11.80 -44.19 -29.21
CA ALA A 60 -10.67 -43.27 -29.40
C ALA A 60 -11.11 -41.79 -29.32
N ILE A 61 -12.36 -41.51 -29.70
CA ILE A 61 -13.04 -40.21 -29.65
C ILE A 61 -14.06 -40.27 -28.50
N SER A 62 -14.32 -39.16 -27.81
CA SER A 62 -15.35 -39.15 -26.74
C SER A 62 -16.73 -39.00 -27.37
N ILE A 63 -17.59 -40.00 -27.23
CA ILE A 63 -18.93 -40.00 -27.83
C ILE A 63 -19.99 -39.97 -26.72
N TYR A 64 -20.99 -39.12 -26.86
CA TYR A 64 -22.12 -39.00 -25.94
C TYR A 64 -23.44 -39.03 -26.72
N LYS A 65 -24.47 -39.64 -26.13
CA LYS A 65 -25.81 -39.69 -26.75
C LYS A 65 -26.46 -38.31 -26.79
N THR A 66 -26.47 -37.62 -25.64
CA THR A 66 -27.09 -36.28 -25.49
C THR A 66 -26.14 -35.29 -24.82
N LYS A 67 -26.46 -33.98 -24.92
CA LYS A 67 -25.77 -32.94 -24.13
C LYS A 67 -25.79 -33.21 -22.62
N ALA A 68 -26.89 -33.76 -22.09
CA ALA A 68 -27.01 -34.05 -20.66
C ALA A 68 -26.02 -35.14 -20.21
N ASP A 69 -25.81 -36.16 -21.03
CA ASP A 69 -24.85 -37.24 -20.77
C ASP A 69 -23.42 -36.70 -20.86
N CYS A 70 -23.17 -35.82 -21.83
CA CYS A 70 -21.90 -35.11 -21.94
C CYS A 70 -21.61 -34.29 -20.67
N ILE A 71 -22.55 -33.48 -20.19
CA ILE A 71 -22.38 -32.69 -18.95
C ILE A 71 -22.08 -33.58 -17.73
N LYS A 72 -22.72 -34.76 -17.63
CA LYS A 72 -22.53 -35.70 -16.52
C LYS A 72 -21.14 -36.32 -16.53
N HIS A 73 -20.71 -36.85 -17.68
CA HIS A 73 -19.55 -37.74 -17.82
C HIS A 73 -18.29 -37.06 -18.34
N PHE A 74 -18.36 -35.80 -18.81
CA PHE A 74 -17.19 -35.10 -19.32
C PHE A 74 -16.14 -34.84 -18.24
N GLN A 75 -14.94 -35.39 -18.43
CA GLN A 75 -13.83 -35.35 -17.47
C GLN A 75 -12.83 -34.21 -17.69
N GLY A 76 -13.09 -33.30 -18.63
CA GLY A 76 -12.24 -32.12 -18.84
C GLY A 76 -10.98 -32.35 -19.66
N ASP A 77 -10.85 -33.51 -20.29
CA ASP A 77 -9.72 -33.81 -21.19
C ASP A 77 -9.98 -33.20 -22.58
N ILE A 78 -9.32 -32.08 -22.86
CA ILE A 78 -9.53 -31.24 -24.06
C ILE A 78 -8.80 -31.82 -25.29
N ASP A 79 -7.99 -32.87 -25.08
CA ASP A 79 -7.16 -33.43 -26.15
C ASP A 79 -7.89 -34.46 -27.02
N LYS A 80 -9.10 -34.88 -26.63
CA LYS A 80 -9.96 -35.74 -27.43
C LYS A 80 -11.07 -34.94 -28.12
N GLU A 81 -11.33 -35.27 -29.38
CA GLU A 81 -12.52 -34.82 -30.08
C GLU A 81 -13.77 -35.33 -29.34
N VAL A 82 -14.82 -34.51 -29.29
CA VAL A 82 -16.06 -34.85 -28.57
C VAL A 82 -17.24 -34.78 -29.53
N ILE A 83 -18.07 -35.82 -29.50
CA ILE A 83 -19.27 -35.97 -30.33
C ILE A 83 -20.49 -36.07 -29.42
N VAL A 84 -21.54 -35.32 -29.76
CA VAL A 84 -22.88 -35.48 -29.18
C VAL A 84 -23.84 -35.90 -30.30
N ILE A 85 -24.32 -37.14 -30.26
CA ILE A 85 -25.04 -37.80 -31.37
C ILE A 85 -26.36 -37.11 -31.66
N LYS A 86 -27.29 -37.04 -30.69
CA LYS A 86 -28.66 -36.52 -30.93
C LYS A 86 -28.71 -35.03 -31.28
N ASP A 87 -27.74 -34.28 -30.80
CA ASP A 87 -27.64 -32.83 -31.02
C ASP A 87 -26.76 -32.50 -32.24
N GLU A 88 -26.17 -33.51 -32.89
CA GLU A 88 -25.24 -33.40 -34.02
C GLU A 88 -24.08 -32.41 -33.79
N ILE A 89 -23.60 -32.31 -32.55
CA ILE A 89 -22.55 -31.37 -32.17
C ILE A 89 -21.19 -32.05 -32.16
N ILE A 90 -20.24 -31.45 -32.88
CA ILE A 90 -18.85 -31.88 -32.93
C ILE A 90 -17.96 -30.81 -32.30
N TYR A 91 -17.14 -31.21 -31.33
CA TYR A 91 -16.01 -30.43 -30.84
C TYR A 91 -14.72 -30.90 -31.51
N ASP A 92 -14.14 -30.01 -32.32
CA ASP A 92 -12.82 -30.14 -32.90
C ASP A 92 -11.96 -28.97 -32.41
N LYS A 93 -10.76 -29.27 -31.89
CA LYS A 93 -9.78 -28.30 -31.36
C LYS A 93 -9.43 -27.18 -32.37
N SER A 94 -9.67 -27.42 -33.67
CA SER A 94 -9.40 -26.50 -34.77
C SER A 94 -10.59 -25.61 -35.20
N ALA A 95 -11.83 -25.93 -34.79
CA ALA A 95 -13.04 -25.22 -35.19
C ALA A 95 -13.48 -24.17 -34.15
N LYS A 96 -14.16 -23.10 -34.61
CA LYS A 96 -14.74 -22.05 -33.73
C LYS A 96 -15.55 -22.71 -32.60
N CYS A 97 -15.17 -22.42 -31.37
CA CYS A 97 -15.76 -23.03 -30.17
C CYS A 97 -17.28 -22.86 -30.16
N ASN A 98 -17.99 -23.99 -30.11
CA ASN A 98 -19.41 -24.00 -29.75
C ASN A 98 -19.55 -23.47 -28.31
N ILE A 99 -20.54 -22.60 -28.07
CA ILE A 99 -20.83 -21.98 -26.76
C ILE A 99 -20.97 -23.06 -25.67
N PHE A 100 -21.61 -24.18 -25.99
CA PHE A 100 -21.76 -25.32 -25.08
C PHE A 100 -20.42 -25.85 -24.56
N PHE A 101 -19.49 -26.14 -25.48
CA PHE A 101 -18.18 -26.66 -25.13
C PHE A 101 -17.30 -25.61 -24.48
N GLU A 102 -17.40 -24.34 -24.89
CA GLU A 102 -16.70 -23.25 -24.21
C GLU A 102 -17.14 -23.15 -22.74
N ASN A 103 -18.44 -23.13 -22.47
CA ASN A 103 -18.96 -23.07 -21.12
C ASN A 103 -18.60 -24.33 -20.31
N LEU A 104 -18.66 -25.51 -20.92
CA LEU A 104 -18.30 -26.78 -20.28
C LEU A 104 -16.84 -26.79 -19.84
N ILE A 105 -15.93 -26.40 -20.73
CA ILE A 105 -14.49 -26.37 -20.45
C ILE A 105 -14.15 -25.28 -19.44
N TYR A 106 -14.60 -24.04 -19.66
CA TYR A 106 -14.20 -22.93 -18.80
C TYR A 106 -14.89 -22.95 -17.43
N SER A 107 -16.08 -23.53 -17.29
CA SER A 107 -16.66 -23.77 -15.95
C SER A 107 -15.78 -24.70 -15.10
N GLN A 108 -15.18 -25.74 -15.70
CA GLN A 108 -14.23 -26.62 -15.01
C GLN A 108 -12.90 -25.94 -14.73
N LYS A 109 -12.38 -25.13 -15.66
CA LYS A 109 -11.14 -24.35 -15.43
C LYS A 109 -11.32 -23.33 -14.32
N ILE A 110 -12.42 -22.58 -14.32
CA ILE A 110 -12.75 -21.62 -13.25
C ILE A 110 -12.90 -22.36 -11.92
N LYS A 111 -13.60 -23.50 -11.90
CA LYS A 111 -13.71 -24.36 -10.72
C LYS A 111 -12.35 -24.73 -10.15
N LYS A 112 -11.42 -25.17 -11.00
CA LYS A 112 -10.05 -25.51 -10.60
C LYS A 112 -9.29 -24.28 -10.11
N LEU A 113 -9.41 -23.14 -10.79
CA LEU A 113 -8.75 -21.89 -10.42
C LEU A 113 -9.18 -21.41 -9.02
N ILE A 114 -10.48 -21.45 -8.70
CA ILE A 114 -10.98 -21.04 -7.37
C ILE A 114 -10.59 -22.01 -6.26
N GLU A 115 -10.36 -23.29 -6.58
CA GLU A 115 -9.80 -24.29 -5.66
C GLU A 115 -8.30 -24.03 -5.43
N ASP A 116 -7.52 -23.89 -6.50
CA ASP A 116 -6.07 -23.71 -6.46
C ASP A 116 -5.65 -22.38 -5.81
N LYS A 117 -6.46 -21.33 -5.99
CA LYS A 117 -6.22 -19.98 -5.41
C LYS A 117 -6.80 -19.80 -4.01
N GLU A 118 -7.27 -20.87 -3.37
CA GLU A 118 -7.83 -20.84 -2.01
C GLU A 118 -9.00 -19.84 -1.87
N VAL A 119 -9.75 -19.57 -2.94
CA VAL A 119 -10.98 -18.76 -2.86
C VAL A 119 -12.03 -19.54 -2.05
N ILE A 120 -12.08 -20.84 -2.25
CA ILE A 120 -12.87 -21.79 -1.46
C ILE A 120 -12.13 -22.11 -0.16
N SER A 121 -12.83 -22.03 0.97
CA SER A 121 -12.26 -22.33 2.28
C SER A 121 -12.27 -23.83 2.60
N PHE A 122 -13.30 -24.55 2.15
CA PHE A 122 -13.38 -26.01 2.29
C PHE A 122 -14.23 -26.63 1.17
N ASN A 123 -13.80 -27.78 0.66
CA ASN A 123 -14.47 -28.54 -0.39
C ASN A 123 -14.95 -29.89 0.16
N ASP A 124 -16.26 -30.03 0.32
CA ASP A 124 -16.91 -31.30 0.61
C ASP A 124 -17.23 -32.03 -0.68
N LYS A 125 -16.27 -32.87 -1.09
CA LYS A 125 -16.37 -33.68 -2.31
C LYS A 125 -17.51 -34.70 -2.27
N VAL A 126 -17.88 -35.18 -1.08
CA VAL A 126 -18.91 -36.21 -0.89
C VAL A 126 -20.29 -35.62 -1.18
N ASN A 127 -20.58 -34.47 -0.56
CA ASN A 127 -21.86 -33.79 -0.74
C ASN A 127 -21.90 -32.84 -1.95
N LYS A 128 -20.78 -32.71 -2.68
CA LYS A 128 -20.61 -31.80 -3.81
C LYS A 128 -20.91 -30.34 -3.44
N LYS A 129 -20.30 -29.88 -2.34
CA LYS A 129 -20.48 -28.54 -1.79
C LYS A 129 -19.16 -27.84 -1.51
N TYR A 130 -19.14 -26.55 -1.79
CA TYR A 130 -18.11 -25.63 -1.36
C TYR A 130 -18.57 -24.82 -0.16
N PHE A 131 -17.63 -24.53 0.71
CA PHE A 131 -17.80 -23.64 1.84
C PHE A 131 -16.88 -22.45 1.67
N LEU A 132 -17.47 -21.26 1.66
CA LEU A 132 -16.73 -20.01 1.64
C LEU A 132 -16.91 -19.32 2.98
N LEU A 133 -15.80 -18.91 3.57
CA LEU A 133 -15.75 -18.20 4.84
C LEU A 133 -15.22 -16.78 4.60
N SER A 134 -16.02 -15.79 4.99
CA SER A 134 -15.66 -14.38 5.02
C SER A 134 -15.81 -13.85 6.44
N GLU A 135 -14.91 -12.96 6.84
CA GLU A 135 -15.03 -12.23 8.10
C GLU A 135 -16.25 -11.32 8.13
N LYS A 136 -16.63 -10.74 6.98
CA LYS A 136 -17.75 -9.78 6.89
C LYS A 136 -19.10 -10.45 6.71
N ASN A 137 -19.17 -11.48 5.87
CA ASN A 137 -20.43 -12.08 5.45
C ASN A 137 -20.64 -13.49 6.05
N GLY A 138 -19.71 -13.98 6.86
CA GLY A 138 -19.82 -15.28 7.52
C GLY A 138 -19.61 -16.46 6.58
N LYS A 139 -20.32 -17.55 6.84
CA LYS A 139 -20.20 -18.84 6.13
C LYS A 139 -21.34 -18.99 5.13
N ILE A 140 -21.03 -19.36 3.90
CA ILE A 140 -22.04 -19.81 2.92
C ILE A 140 -21.68 -21.16 2.31
N GLU A 141 -22.72 -21.94 2.00
CA GLU A 141 -22.63 -23.18 1.26
C GLU A 141 -22.97 -22.92 -0.22
N VAL A 142 -22.13 -23.44 -1.11
CA VAL A 142 -22.31 -23.37 -2.57
C VAL A 142 -22.27 -24.79 -3.12
N GLY A 143 -23.44 -25.35 -3.41
CA GLY A 143 -23.56 -26.64 -4.05
C GLY A 143 -23.23 -26.56 -5.54
N TYR A 144 -22.63 -27.62 -6.07
CA TYR A 144 -22.30 -27.79 -7.49
C TYR A 144 -22.85 -29.12 -8.05
N LYS A 145 -23.88 -29.67 -7.40
CA LYS A 145 -24.49 -30.96 -7.75
C LYS A 145 -25.34 -30.84 -9.00
N ASN A 146 -26.17 -29.81 -9.11
CA ASN A 146 -27.05 -29.60 -10.24
C ASN A 146 -26.26 -28.96 -11.37
N LYS A 147 -26.26 -29.60 -12.54
CA LYS A 147 -25.61 -29.07 -13.75
C LYS A 147 -26.70 -28.73 -14.79
N PRO A 148 -27.31 -27.54 -14.73
CA PRO A 148 -28.43 -27.21 -15.59
C PRO A 148 -27.98 -27.09 -17.05
N LEU A 149 -28.67 -27.79 -17.97
CA LEU A 149 -28.36 -27.75 -19.40
C LEU A 149 -28.42 -26.32 -19.96
N GLU A 150 -29.44 -25.56 -19.53
CA GLU A 150 -29.67 -24.16 -19.95
C GLU A 150 -28.45 -23.25 -19.71
N PHE A 151 -27.65 -23.51 -18.67
CA PHE A 151 -26.43 -22.74 -18.42
C PHE A 151 -25.42 -22.91 -19.55
N TYR A 152 -25.25 -24.12 -20.07
CA TYR A 152 -24.23 -24.39 -21.07
C TYR A 152 -24.62 -23.81 -22.44
N GLU A 153 -25.90 -23.60 -22.71
CA GLU A 153 -26.38 -23.07 -23.97
C GLU A 153 -26.34 -21.53 -24.06
N ASN A 154 -26.25 -20.84 -22.91
CA ASN A 154 -26.24 -19.39 -22.84
C ASN A 154 -24.84 -18.79 -23.03
N SER A 155 -24.75 -17.60 -23.63
CA SER A 155 -23.46 -16.90 -23.77
C SER A 155 -23.08 -16.18 -22.47
N TYR A 156 -22.10 -16.73 -21.74
CA TYR A 156 -21.53 -16.12 -20.53
C TYR A 156 -20.08 -15.65 -20.70
N ASN A 157 -19.48 -15.83 -21.88
CA ASN A 157 -18.08 -15.46 -22.18
C ASN A 157 -17.08 -15.95 -21.13
N LEU A 158 -17.28 -17.16 -20.58
CA LEU A 158 -16.49 -17.68 -19.46
C LEU A 158 -14.99 -17.74 -19.77
N LYS A 159 -14.61 -17.89 -21.04
CA LYS A 159 -13.20 -17.80 -21.47
C LYS A 159 -12.56 -16.47 -21.08
N LYS A 160 -13.19 -15.36 -21.47
CA LYS A 160 -12.67 -14.02 -21.18
C LYS A 160 -12.61 -13.76 -19.67
N LEU A 161 -13.62 -14.22 -18.93
CA LEU A 161 -13.69 -14.06 -17.48
C LEU A 161 -12.60 -14.88 -16.77
N HIS A 162 -12.36 -16.12 -17.22
CA HIS A 162 -11.26 -16.95 -16.71
C HIS A 162 -9.90 -16.27 -16.88
N ASP A 163 -9.59 -15.79 -18.08
CA ASP A 163 -8.30 -15.16 -18.38
C ASP A 163 -8.10 -13.87 -17.56
N SER A 164 -9.19 -13.12 -17.31
CA SER A 164 -9.18 -11.95 -16.43
C SER A 164 -8.97 -12.32 -14.95
N MET A 165 -9.49 -13.45 -14.49
CA MET A 165 -9.32 -13.90 -13.11
C MET A 165 -7.90 -14.40 -12.85
N GLU A 166 -7.34 -15.17 -13.79
CA GLU A 166 -6.02 -15.78 -13.65
C GLU A 166 -4.91 -14.73 -13.44
N SER A 167 -5.06 -13.56 -14.08
CA SER A 167 -4.12 -12.44 -13.97
C SER A 167 -4.28 -11.58 -12.71
N ASN A 168 -5.47 -11.49 -12.11
CA ASN A 168 -5.79 -10.52 -11.06
C ASN A 168 -5.93 -11.10 -9.63
N LEU A 169 -5.95 -12.41 -9.45
CA LEU A 169 -6.14 -13.06 -8.14
C LEU A 169 -4.88 -12.98 -7.24
N SER A 170 -4.63 -11.80 -6.65
CA SER A 170 -3.70 -11.61 -5.54
C SER A 170 -4.32 -11.99 -4.19
N LYS A 171 -3.51 -12.14 -3.13
CA LYS A 171 -3.99 -12.52 -1.79
C LYS A 171 -5.01 -11.53 -1.22
N GLU A 172 -4.79 -10.22 -1.31
CA GLU A 172 -5.79 -9.25 -0.84
C GLU A 172 -7.04 -9.24 -1.72
N TYR A 173 -6.88 -9.36 -3.04
CA TYR A 173 -8.00 -9.39 -3.99
C TYR A 173 -8.96 -10.56 -3.71
N ILE A 174 -8.42 -11.73 -3.36
CA ILE A 174 -9.21 -12.92 -3.04
C ILE A 174 -10.21 -12.66 -1.90
N ALA A 175 -9.86 -11.86 -0.90
CA ALA A 175 -10.78 -11.54 0.20
C ALA A 175 -12.02 -10.77 -0.31
N PHE A 176 -11.81 -9.73 -1.11
CA PHE A 176 -12.91 -8.97 -1.73
C PHE A 176 -13.70 -9.83 -2.72
N PHE A 177 -13.02 -10.70 -3.47
CA PHE A 177 -13.65 -11.60 -4.43
C PHE A 177 -14.58 -12.59 -3.72
N ARG A 178 -14.10 -13.20 -2.64
CA ARG A 178 -14.87 -14.11 -1.78
C ARG A 178 -16.08 -13.41 -1.17
N ASP A 179 -15.92 -12.18 -0.69
CA ASP A 179 -17.03 -11.39 -0.15
C ASP A 179 -18.14 -11.16 -1.18
N ASN A 180 -17.77 -10.80 -2.41
CA ASN A 180 -18.72 -10.54 -3.49
C ASN A 180 -19.38 -11.82 -4.01
N ILE A 181 -18.66 -12.95 -4.02
CA ILE A 181 -19.25 -14.27 -4.26
C ILE A 181 -20.34 -14.55 -3.23
N ILE A 182 -20.03 -14.44 -1.94
CA ILE A 182 -20.98 -14.77 -0.86
C ILE A 182 -22.26 -13.96 -0.99
N LYS A 183 -22.14 -12.64 -1.15
CA LYS A 183 -23.29 -11.73 -1.32
C LYS A 183 -24.16 -12.11 -2.52
N THR A 184 -23.52 -12.51 -3.63
CA THR A 184 -24.23 -12.81 -4.87
C THR A 184 -24.92 -14.17 -4.80
N VAL A 185 -24.24 -15.21 -4.30
CA VAL A 185 -24.83 -16.56 -4.23
C VAL A 185 -25.89 -16.71 -3.15
N GLU A 186 -25.92 -15.82 -2.16
CA GLU A 186 -26.96 -15.77 -1.13
C GLU A 186 -28.35 -15.45 -1.71
N GLU A 187 -28.40 -14.72 -2.82
CA GLU A 187 -29.67 -14.40 -3.52
C GLU A 187 -30.39 -15.66 -4.04
N LYS A 188 -29.66 -16.75 -4.31
CA LYS A 188 -30.21 -18.02 -4.77
C LYS A 188 -30.51 -18.94 -3.57
N LYS A 189 -31.80 -19.19 -3.33
CA LYS A 189 -32.30 -20.06 -2.24
C LYS A 189 -31.84 -21.51 -2.36
N GLU A 190 -31.80 -22.04 -3.58
CA GLU A 190 -31.42 -23.43 -3.84
C GLU A 190 -29.91 -23.61 -3.80
N VAL A 191 -29.42 -24.31 -2.79
CA VAL A 191 -27.98 -24.47 -2.53
C VAL A 191 -27.26 -25.18 -3.68
N ASP A 192 -27.88 -26.21 -4.26
CA ASP A 192 -27.27 -27.08 -5.28
C ASP A 192 -27.03 -26.39 -6.63
N ASP A 193 -27.69 -25.25 -6.87
CA ASP A 193 -27.59 -24.44 -8.08
C ASP A 193 -26.61 -23.26 -7.92
N ARG A 194 -26.17 -22.95 -6.70
CA ARG A 194 -25.42 -21.72 -6.38
C ARG A 194 -24.13 -21.59 -7.17
N PHE A 195 -23.46 -22.70 -7.48
CA PHE A 195 -22.22 -22.65 -8.28
C PHE A 195 -22.47 -22.18 -9.71
N PHE A 196 -23.51 -22.69 -10.38
CA PHE A 196 -23.83 -22.25 -11.74
C PHE A 196 -24.43 -20.86 -11.75
N TYR A 197 -25.17 -20.49 -10.70
CA TYR A 197 -25.61 -19.12 -10.49
C TYR A 197 -24.41 -18.16 -10.35
N LEU A 198 -23.39 -18.53 -9.54
CA LEU A 198 -22.14 -17.79 -9.43
C LEU A 198 -21.49 -17.58 -10.79
N LEU A 199 -21.34 -18.64 -11.59
CA LEU A 199 -20.72 -18.55 -12.92
C LEU A 199 -21.52 -17.63 -13.85
N SER A 200 -22.85 -17.67 -13.79
CA SER A 200 -23.72 -16.79 -14.60
C SER A 200 -23.61 -15.31 -14.21
N LYS A 201 -23.15 -15.01 -12.99
CA LYS A 201 -22.96 -13.66 -12.45
C LYS A 201 -21.49 -13.28 -12.29
N LEU A 202 -20.57 -14.07 -12.84
CA LEU A 202 -19.14 -13.93 -12.60
C LEU A 202 -18.60 -12.57 -13.05
N GLU A 203 -19.07 -12.04 -14.18
CA GLU A 203 -18.69 -10.72 -14.68
C GLU A 203 -19.03 -9.61 -13.66
N LEU A 204 -20.24 -9.64 -13.10
CA LEU A 204 -20.68 -8.69 -12.07
C LEU A 204 -19.83 -8.81 -10.79
N ILE A 205 -19.49 -10.04 -10.39
CA ILE A 205 -18.66 -10.29 -9.20
C ILE A 205 -17.26 -9.70 -9.41
N ILE A 206 -16.65 -9.92 -10.58
CA ILE A 206 -15.33 -9.37 -10.92
C ILE A 206 -15.38 -7.83 -10.92
N GLU A 207 -16.38 -7.23 -11.58
CA GLU A 207 -16.51 -5.77 -11.64
C GLU A 207 -16.66 -5.14 -10.25
N LYS A 208 -17.52 -5.71 -9.39
CA LYS A 208 -17.70 -5.25 -8.01
C LYS A 208 -16.41 -5.40 -7.21
N THR A 209 -15.71 -6.53 -7.37
CA THR A 209 -14.45 -6.81 -6.67
C THR A 209 -13.36 -5.82 -7.09
N ASP A 210 -13.19 -5.57 -8.39
CA ASP A 210 -12.23 -4.61 -8.92
C ASP A 210 -12.47 -3.21 -8.36
N ARG A 211 -13.74 -2.79 -8.29
CA ARG A 211 -14.11 -1.49 -7.73
C ARG A 211 -13.77 -1.40 -6.25
N GLU A 212 -14.17 -2.39 -5.45
CA GLU A 212 -13.91 -2.41 -4.01
C GLU A 212 -12.42 -2.48 -3.70
N TYR A 213 -11.66 -3.29 -4.45
CA TYR A 213 -10.22 -3.40 -4.32
C TYR A 213 -9.50 -2.10 -4.68
N LYS A 214 -9.89 -1.43 -5.77
CA LYS A 214 -9.36 -0.10 -6.12
C LYS A 214 -9.65 0.95 -5.04
N LEU A 215 -10.86 0.92 -4.45
CA LEU A 215 -11.20 1.81 -3.33
C LEU A 215 -10.35 1.53 -2.09
N PHE A 216 -10.08 0.26 -1.80
CA PHE A 216 -9.20 -0.14 -0.71
C PHE A 216 -7.77 0.38 -0.93
N LEU A 217 -7.19 0.19 -2.12
CA LEU A 217 -5.86 0.71 -2.46
C LEU A 217 -5.79 2.24 -2.36
N ASN A 218 -6.83 2.94 -2.81
CA ASN A 218 -6.88 4.41 -2.72
C ASN A 218 -6.98 4.90 -1.28
N LYS A 219 -7.76 4.24 -0.42
CA LYS A 219 -7.84 4.59 1.00
C LYS A 219 -6.53 4.28 1.73
N PHE A 220 -5.97 3.10 1.50
CA PHE A 220 -4.72 2.68 2.12
C PHE A 220 -3.56 3.61 1.75
N SER A 221 -3.42 3.96 0.47
CA SER A 221 -2.40 4.91 0.02
C SER A 221 -2.60 6.32 0.59
N PHE A 222 -3.84 6.75 0.79
CA PHE A 222 -4.14 8.04 1.41
C PHE A 222 -3.83 8.04 2.91
N ASP A 223 -4.19 6.99 3.64
CA ASP A 223 -3.89 6.86 5.07
C ASP A 223 -2.38 6.75 5.33
N GLU A 224 -1.66 5.98 4.50
CA GLU A 224 -0.20 5.89 4.58
C GLU A 224 0.47 7.23 4.24
N PHE A 225 -0.05 7.95 3.24
CA PHE A 225 0.41 9.30 2.91
C PHE A 225 0.19 10.27 4.07
N ASN A 226 -1.00 10.28 4.67
CA ASN A 226 -1.32 11.15 5.80
C ASN A 226 -0.45 10.83 7.01
N SER A 227 -0.27 9.55 7.34
CA SER A 227 0.59 9.14 8.45
C SER A 227 2.04 9.59 8.26
N LYS A 228 2.61 9.42 7.06
CA LYS A 228 3.96 9.91 6.76
C LYS A 228 4.05 11.44 6.81
N LEU A 229 3.00 12.12 6.37
CA LEU A 229 2.93 13.57 6.39
C LEU A 229 2.86 14.11 7.83
N GLU A 230 2.07 13.48 8.70
CA GLU A 230 2.04 13.79 10.14
C GLU A 230 3.38 13.51 10.83
N GLU A 231 4.03 12.38 10.52
CA GLU A 231 5.33 12.03 11.10
C GLU A 231 6.42 13.03 10.71
N GLU A 232 6.51 13.39 9.42
CA GLU A 232 7.45 14.41 8.96
C GLU A 232 7.14 15.77 9.58
N ARG A 233 5.86 16.17 9.62
CA ARG A 233 5.41 17.40 10.29
C ARG A 233 5.91 17.44 11.74
N ASP A 234 5.66 16.40 12.53
CA ASP A 234 6.04 16.34 13.94
C ASP A 234 7.56 16.38 14.12
N LYS A 235 8.31 15.69 13.26
CA LYS A 235 9.77 15.71 13.25
C LYS A 235 10.32 17.10 12.95
N TYR A 236 9.73 17.82 11.99
CA TYR A 236 10.11 19.20 11.69
C TYR A 236 9.81 20.14 12.86
N PHE A 237 8.62 20.04 13.45
CA PHE A 237 8.24 20.85 14.61
C PHE A 237 9.12 20.59 15.82
N LYS A 238 9.46 19.32 16.07
CA LYS A 238 10.39 18.94 17.13
C LYS A 238 11.79 19.51 16.87
N THR A 239 12.30 19.40 15.65
CA THR A 239 13.62 19.97 15.28
C THR A 239 13.65 21.50 15.47
N LEU A 240 12.55 22.19 15.13
CA LEU A 240 12.39 23.62 15.38
C LEU A 240 12.39 23.93 16.88
N GLN A 241 11.59 23.18 17.65
CA GLN A 241 11.51 23.33 19.10
C GLN A 241 12.86 23.09 19.79
N ASP A 242 13.61 22.07 19.36
CA ASP A 242 14.95 21.77 19.88
C ASP A 242 15.92 22.91 19.55
N SER A 243 15.90 23.40 18.31
CA SER A 243 16.71 24.55 17.89
C SER A 243 16.40 25.81 18.71
N LEU A 244 15.11 26.09 18.96
CA LEU A 244 14.66 27.21 19.79
C LEU A 244 15.09 27.03 21.26
N SER A 245 15.04 25.81 21.79
CA SER A 245 15.48 25.49 23.15
C SER A 245 16.99 25.66 23.32
N ASP A 246 17.77 25.28 22.31
CA ASP A 246 19.22 25.51 22.26
C ASP A 246 19.56 27.01 22.25
N PHE A 247 18.81 27.81 21.47
CA PHE A 247 18.96 29.26 21.50
C PHE A 247 18.64 29.84 22.87
N LEU A 248 17.54 29.39 23.49
CA LEU A 248 17.14 29.83 24.83
C LEU A 248 18.23 29.51 25.88
N SER A 249 18.76 28.29 25.85
CA SER A 249 19.84 27.85 26.75
C SER A 249 21.10 28.71 26.59
N LYS A 250 21.51 28.98 25.34
CA LYS A 250 22.63 29.87 25.04
C LYS A 250 22.39 31.27 25.59
N VAL A 251 21.22 31.86 25.38
CA VAL A 251 20.88 33.19 25.90
C VAL A 251 20.86 33.22 27.44
N ASN A 252 20.32 32.18 28.08
CA ASN A 252 20.25 32.07 29.55
C ASN A 252 21.62 31.86 30.22
N SER A 253 22.62 31.35 29.48
CA SER A 253 23.98 31.12 30.01
C SER A 253 24.82 32.40 30.11
N LEU A 254 24.43 33.44 29.38
CA LEU A 254 25.25 34.65 29.23
C LEU A 254 25.35 35.53 30.50
N PRO A 255 24.32 35.67 31.36
CA PRO A 255 24.38 36.53 32.54
C PRO A 255 25.41 36.15 33.62
N ILE A 256 25.90 34.90 33.64
CA ILE A 256 26.81 34.41 34.70
C ILE A 256 28.14 35.19 34.70
N GLN A 257 28.54 35.74 33.55
CA GLN A 257 29.82 36.40 33.36
C GLN A 257 29.87 37.80 34.02
N PHE A 258 28.71 38.44 34.22
CA PHE A 258 28.64 39.76 34.86
C PHE A 258 29.21 39.78 36.28
N GLY A 259 28.96 38.72 37.06
CA GLY A 259 29.44 38.63 38.45
C GLY A 259 30.97 38.61 38.56
N VAL A 260 31.64 37.94 37.63
CA VAL A 260 33.12 37.88 37.57
C VAL A 260 33.71 39.26 37.30
N TYR A 261 33.12 40.00 36.37
CA TYR A 261 33.60 41.33 36.03
C TYR A 261 33.34 42.36 37.14
N ILE A 262 32.16 42.32 37.75
CA ILE A 262 31.84 43.16 38.92
C ILE A 262 32.88 42.89 40.04
N TYR A 263 33.18 41.63 40.32
CA TYR A 263 34.20 41.27 41.31
C TYR A 263 35.60 41.79 40.96
N MET A 264 36.02 41.68 39.70
CA MET A 264 37.31 42.23 39.25
C MET A 264 37.38 43.76 39.45
N LEU A 265 36.28 44.47 39.19
CA LEU A 265 36.22 45.93 39.34
C LEU A 265 36.40 46.38 40.81
N PHE A 266 35.79 45.66 41.76
CA PHE A 266 35.95 45.97 43.19
C PHE A 266 37.27 45.45 43.78
N ARG A 267 37.80 44.32 43.29
CA ARG A 267 39.06 43.77 43.80
C ARG A 267 40.27 44.64 43.46
N PHE A 268 40.27 45.26 42.28
CA PHE A 268 41.40 46.03 41.76
C PHE A 268 41.13 47.55 41.74
N GLU A 269 40.23 48.05 42.58
CA GLU A 269 39.81 49.46 42.63
C GLU A 269 40.98 50.46 42.77
N LYS A 270 42.11 50.04 43.36
CA LYS A 270 43.29 50.88 43.64
C LYS A 270 44.45 50.66 42.66
N GLU A 271 44.34 49.69 41.75
CA GLU A 271 45.43 49.30 40.85
C GLU A 271 45.08 49.68 39.41
N ILE A 272 45.81 50.64 38.83
CA ILE A 272 45.49 51.19 37.50
C ILE A 272 45.68 50.17 36.37
N TYR A 273 46.74 49.35 36.43
CA TYR A 273 47.06 48.40 35.36
C TYR A 273 46.04 47.25 35.24
N PRO A 274 45.65 46.56 36.34
CA PRO A 274 44.58 45.55 36.27
C PRO A 274 43.23 46.12 35.85
N LEU A 275 42.89 47.35 36.25
CA LEU A 275 41.63 47.98 35.87
C LEU A 275 41.57 48.30 34.35
N LEU A 276 42.69 48.73 33.76
CA LEU A 276 42.81 48.92 32.31
C LEU A 276 42.71 47.59 31.53
N ILE A 277 43.34 46.53 32.05
CA ILE A 277 43.25 45.18 31.46
C ILE A 277 41.80 44.67 31.53
N ALA A 278 41.15 44.79 32.69
CA ALA A 278 39.76 44.38 32.88
C ALA A 278 38.81 45.15 31.94
N SER A 279 39.02 46.46 31.78
CA SER A 279 38.24 47.30 30.86
C SER A 279 38.40 46.87 29.39
N THR A 280 39.63 46.55 28.98
CA THR A 280 39.92 46.06 27.63
C THR A 280 39.23 44.72 27.37
N ILE A 281 39.29 43.79 28.32
CA ILE A 281 38.62 42.49 28.24
C ILE A 281 37.10 42.68 28.12
N ILE A 282 36.51 43.61 28.87
CA ILE A 282 35.07 43.88 28.81
C ILE A 282 34.63 44.44 27.47
N ILE A 283 35.43 45.31 26.84
CA ILE A 283 35.13 45.85 25.52
C ILE A 283 35.14 44.72 24.48
N ILE A 284 36.17 43.87 24.50
CA ILE A 284 36.28 42.71 23.60
C ILE A 284 35.09 41.75 23.82
N TRP A 285 34.77 41.45 25.07
CA TRP A 285 33.65 40.60 25.44
C TRP A 285 32.30 41.19 25.00
N SER A 286 32.10 42.49 25.19
CA SER A 286 30.88 43.20 24.79
C SER A 286 30.71 43.17 23.26
N LEU A 287 31.79 43.37 22.50
CA LEU A 287 31.77 43.28 21.04
C LEU A 287 31.43 41.87 20.56
N PHE A 288 32.07 40.85 21.14
CA PHE A 288 31.79 39.45 20.85
C PHE A 288 30.33 39.06 21.19
N SER A 289 29.83 39.54 22.33
CA SER A 289 28.45 39.31 22.77
C SER A 289 27.45 39.96 21.82
N LEU A 290 27.67 41.21 21.41
CA LEU A 290 26.83 41.89 20.42
C LEU A 290 26.81 41.16 19.07
N PHE A 291 27.98 40.73 18.58
CA PHE A 291 28.07 39.94 17.35
C PHE A 291 27.31 38.61 17.44
N SER A 292 27.42 37.92 18.57
CA SER A 292 26.72 36.65 18.82
C SER A 292 25.20 36.85 18.87
N ILE A 293 24.73 37.90 19.55
CA ILE A 293 23.31 38.29 19.60
C ILE A 293 22.77 38.57 18.20
N LEU A 294 23.51 39.33 17.37
CA LEU A 294 23.10 39.65 16.01
C LEU A 294 23.00 38.39 15.14
N THR A 295 23.96 37.47 15.28
CA THR A 295 23.95 36.19 14.57
C THR A 295 22.78 35.30 14.98
N ILE A 296 22.44 35.27 16.28
CA ILE A 296 21.27 34.56 16.82
C ILE A 296 19.99 35.17 16.27
N LYS A 297 19.84 36.51 16.29
CA LYS A 297 18.67 37.23 15.74
C LYS A 297 18.46 36.89 14.25
N LYS A 298 19.53 36.91 13.45
CA LYS A 298 19.48 36.56 12.02
C LYS A 298 19.07 35.09 11.80
N SER A 299 19.59 34.19 12.63
CA SER A 299 19.26 32.75 12.56
C SER A 299 17.79 32.50 12.90
N ILE A 300 17.26 33.16 13.95
CA ILE A 300 15.85 33.08 14.33
C ILE A 300 14.94 33.62 13.22
N ALA A 301 15.29 34.76 12.62
CA ALA A 301 14.51 35.34 11.52
C ALA A 301 14.46 34.41 10.29
N ASN A 302 15.60 33.80 9.93
CA ASN A 302 15.65 32.82 8.84
C ASN A 302 14.83 31.55 9.17
N LEU A 303 14.86 31.12 10.44
CA LEU A 303 14.07 29.98 10.91
C LEU A 303 12.56 30.26 10.81
N ALA A 304 12.12 31.45 11.25
CA ALA A 304 10.73 31.90 11.14
C ALA A 304 10.27 31.95 9.67
N TYR A 305 11.09 32.50 8.77
CA TYR A 305 10.79 32.55 7.34
C TYR A 305 10.69 31.17 6.68
N ARG A 306 11.59 30.25 7.04
CA ARG A 306 11.53 28.86 6.57
C ARG A 306 10.28 28.15 7.08
N PHE A 307 9.95 28.37 8.35
CA PHE A 307 8.78 27.81 8.98
C PHE A 307 7.49 28.26 8.26
N GLU A 308 7.33 29.56 8.03
CA GLU A 308 6.14 30.11 7.37
C GLU A 308 5.97 29.59 5.94
N ASN A 309 7.07 29.43 5.19
CA ASN A 309 7.02 28.85 3.84
C ASN A 309 6.65 27.37 3.83
N VAL A 310 7.13 26.59 4.80
CA VAL A 310 6.80 25.17 4.93
C VAL A 310 5.34 25.02 5.37
N PHE A 311 4.91 25.81 6.35
CA PHE A 311 3.53 25.85 6.82
C PHE A 311 2.56 26.13 5.67
N LYS A 312 2.84 27.15 4.85
CA LYS A 312 2.03 27.49 3.68
C LYS A 312 1.95 26.34 2.68
N LYS A 313 3.07 25.67 2.39
CA LYS A 313 3.10 24.51 1.48
C LYS A 313 2.33 23.31 2.00
N ILE A 314 2.37 23.07 3.32
CA ILE A 314 1.60 21.99 3.95
C ILE A 314 0.12 22.35 3.89
N ALA A 315 -0.28 23.54 4.34
CA ALA A 315 -1.68 23.99 4.32
C ALA A 315 -2.32 23.94 2.92
N GLU A 316 -1.58 24.33 1.88
CA GLU A 316 -2.09 24.34 0.49
C GLU A 316 -2.23 22.95 -0.14
N LYS A 317 -1.45 21.95 0.30
CA LYS A 317 -1.33 20.66 -0.41
C LYS A 317 -1.81 19.44 0.37
N SER A 318 -1.99 19.53 1.68
CA SER A 318 -2.19 18.36 2.54
C SER A 318 -3.66 18.04 2.87
N GLY A 319 -4.59 18.98 2.68
CA GLY A 319 -6.00 18.76 3.05
C GLY A 319 -6.24 18.57 4.56
N ILE A 320 -5.24 18.87 5.40
CA ILE A 320 -5.33 18.77 6.86
C ILE A 320 -6.27 19.85 7.42
N ASP A 321 -6.94 19.53 8.54
CA ASP A 321 -7.70 20.49 9.34
C ASP A 321 -6.83 21.69 9.77
N LEU A 322 -7.21 22.87 9.25
CA LEU A 322 -6.50 24.12 9.47
C LEU A 322 -6.43 24.50 10.97
N ASN A 323 -7.42 24.12 11.77
CA ASN A 323 -7.46 24.47 13.19
C ASN A 323 -6.34 23.80 13.99
N THR A 324 -6.06 22.53 13.69
CA THR A 324 -4.98 21.78 14.32
C THR A 324 -3.62 22.37 13.93
N LEU A 325 -3.46 22.70 12.65
CA LEU A 325 -2.26 23.33 12.09
C LEU A 325 -2.00 24.72 12.72
N GLU A 326 -3.06 25.52 12.87
CA GLU A 326 -2.98 26.89 13.41
C GLU A 326 -2.63 26.92 14.90
N LYS A 327 -3.10 25.94 15.68
CA LYS A 327 -2.72 25.79 17.09
C LYS A 327 -1.22 25.53 17.25
N GLU A 328 -0.63 24.68 16.41
CA GLU A 328 0.80 24.40 16.41
C GLU A 328 1.63 25.60 15.94
N LYS A 329 1.16 26.29 14.90
CA LYS A 329 1.75 27.56 14.45
C LYS A 329 1.81 28.58 15.57
N ASN A 330 0.70 28.80 16.27
CA ASN A 330 0.62 29.76 17.37
C ASN A 330 1.62 29.40 18.49
N GLY A 331 1.74 28.11 18.83
CA GLY A 331 2.70 27.65 19.84
C GLY A 331 4.17 27.95 19.48
N ILE A 332 4.51 27.92 18.19
CA ILE A 332 5.87 28.23 17.70
C ILE A 332 6.10 29.72 17.54
N ASP A 333 5.11 30.45 17.03
CA ASP A 333 5.16 31.91 16.91
C ASP A 333 5.33 32.55 18.30
N ASP A 334 4.64 32.05 19.32
CA ASP A 334 4.79 32.53 20.70
C ASP A 334 6.20 32.26 21.25
N ARG A 335 6.79 31.09 20.95
CA ARG A 335 8.18 30.78 21.34
C ARG A 335 9.19 31.63 20.59
N LEU A 336 8.98 31.87 19.30
CA LEU A 336 9.81 32.76 18.49
C LEU A 336 9.79 34.19 19.05
N LYS A 337 8.60 34.71 19.38
CA LYS A 337 8.43 36.03 20.02
C LYS A 337 9.16 36.08 21.36
N ASN A 338 9.00 35.06 22.20
CA ASN A 338 9.68 34.99 23.50
C ASN A 338 11.20 35.01 23.36
N ILE A 339 11.77 34.26 22.41
CA ILE A 339 13.22 34.24 22.17
C ILE A 339 13.70 35.58 21.60
N GLN A 340 12.96 36.21 20.69
CA GLN A 340 13.28 37.55 20.17
C GLN A 340 13.28 38.61 21.28
N LEU A 341 12.29 38.56 22.16
CA LEU A 341 12.17 39.45 23.32
C LEU A 341 13.34 39.24 24.28
N LEU A 342 13.63 37.99 24.65
CA LEU A 342 14.73 37.66 25.56
C LEU A 342 16.10 38.07 24.97
N THR A 343 16.32 37.84 23.68
CA THR A 343 17.55 38.24 22.98
C THR A 343 17.71 39.76 22.93
N THR A 344 16.60 40.50 22.81
CA THR A 344 16.60 41.97 22.83
C THR A 344 16.82 42.51 24.24
N LEU A 345 16.22 41.89 25.25
CA LEU A 345 16.47 42.23 26.66
C LEU A 345 17.93 42.00 27.01
N TYR A 346 18.52 40.88 26.60
CA TYR A 346 19.93 40.60 26.82
C TYR A 346 20.83 41.62 26.12
N GLN A 347 20.52 42.04 24.90
CA GLN A 347 21.24 43.12 24.21
C GLN A 347 21.23 44.42 25.01
N MET A 348 20.09 44.81 25.58
CA MET A 348 19.98 45.99 26.43
C MET A 348 20.85 45.83 27.69
N VAL A 349 20.82 44.66 28.34
CA VAL A 349 21.63 44.37 29.53
C VAL A 349 23.13 44.48 29.21
N VAL A 350 23.61 43.91 28.11
CA VAL A 350 25.02 44.02 27.70
C VAL A 350 25.42 45.48 27.50
N VAL A 351 24.61 46.27 26.80
CA VAL A 351 24.90 47.69 26.55
C VAL A 351 24.94 48.49 27.86
N ILE A 352 23.92 48.33 28.71
CA ILE A 352 23.82 49.02 29.99
C ILE A 352 25.00 48.64 30.89
N PHE A 353 25.33 47.34 30.95
CA PHE A 353 26.42 46.84 31.77
C PHE A 353 27.78 47.36 31.30
N THR A 354 28.06 47.32 29.98
CA THR A 354 29.32 47.82 29.43
C THR A 354 29.49 49.31 29.70
N ILE A 355 28.43 50.12 29.49
CA ILE A 355 28.46 51.56 29.78
C ILE A 355 28.67 51.81 31.28
N GLY A 356 27.93 51.09 32.14
CA GLY A 356 28.04 51.23 33.60
C GLY A 356 29.42 50.82 34.12
N PHE A 357 29.98 49.73 33.61
CA PHE A 357 31.32 49.26 33.98
C PHE A 357 32.39 50.27 33.59
N LEU A 358 32.36 50.77 32.34
CA LEU A 358 33.33 51.76 31.87
C LEU A 358 33.21 53.08 32.64
N GLY A 359 32.00 53.50 33.00
CA GLY A 359 31.76 54.67 33.85
C GLY A 359 32.36 54.50 35.26
N LEU A 360 32.17 53.34 35.88
CA LEU A 360 32.75 53.04 37.19
C LEU A 360 34.28 52.90 37.15
N ALA A 361 34.81 52.22 36.13
CA ALA A 361 36.25 52.11 35.93
C ALA A 361 36.89 53.50 35.73
N TYR A 362 36.26 54.38 34.95
CA TYR A 362 36.70 55.76 34.77
C TYR A 362 36.68 56.56 36.09
N PHE A 363 35.62 56.42 36.88
CA PHE A 363 35.52 57.05 38.19
C PHE A 363 36.66 56.63 39.13
N PHE A 364 36.96 55.32 39.19
CA PHE A 364 38.07 54.81 39.99
C PHE A 364 39.42 55.31 39.49
N ILE A 365 39.66 55.35 38.17
CA ILE A 365 40.92 55.89 37.62
C ILE A 365 41.16 57.35 38.06
N ILE A 366 40.11 58.18 38.11
CA ILE A 366 40.22 59.58 38.54
C ILE A 366 40.45 59.72 40.05
N HIS A 367 39.85 58.85 40.86
CA HIS A 367 39.92 58.91 42.33
C HIS A 367 41.08 58.11 42.94
N ILE A 368 41.98 57.53 42.12
CA ILE A 368 43.23 56.93 42.63
C ILE A 368 44.08 58.03 43.29
N PRO A 369 44.51 57.87 44.56
CA PRO A 369 45.33 58.86 45.26
C PRO A 369 46.62 59.19 44.48
N THR A 370 46.89 60.48 44.32
CA THR A 370 48.06 61.04 43.61
C THR A 370 49.42 60.60 44.17
N GLU A 371 49.47 60.07 45.40
CA GLU A 371 50.67 59.54 46.04
C GLU A 371 51.26 58.31 45.30
N TRP A 372 50.42 57.52 44.61
CA TRP A 372 50.89 56.41 43.78
C TRP A 372 51.52 56.88 42.46
N ILE A 373 51.02 57.96 41.89
CA ILE A 373 51.56 58.55 40.66
C ILE A 373 52.94 59.17 40.94
N GLU A 374 53.12 59.80 42.11
CA GLU A 374 54.43 60.27 42.55
C GLU A 374 55.40 59.12 42.86
N SER A 375 54.94 58.06 43.54
CA SER A 375 55.78 56.89 43.83
C SER A 375 56.27 56.18 42.57
N ILE A 376 55.43 56.12 41.52
CA ILE A 376 55.81 55.58 40.21
C ILE A 376 56.75 56.52 39.46
N LYS A 377 56.57 57.84 39.51
CA LYS A 377 57.54 58.80 38.96
C LYS A 377 58.91 58.67 39.64
N ILE A 378 58.93 58.52 40.96
CA ILE A 378 60.15 58.29 41.74
C ILE A 378 60.78 56.95 41.39
N PHE A 379 59.99 55.89 41.21
CA PHE A 379 60.49 54.57 40.80
C PHE A 379 61.06 54.57 39.37
N ILE A 380 60.41 55.28 38.43
CA ILE A 380 60.89 55.44 37.04
C ILE A 380 62.15 56.33 36.99
N GLN A 381 62.27 57.34 37.86
CA GLN A 381 63.48 58.17 37.98
C GLN A 381 64.65 57.44 38.65
N ASN A 382 64.37 56.48 39.54
CA ASN A 382 65.37 55.70 40.26
C ASN A 382 65.75 54.38 39.57
N LEU A 383 65.24 54.11 38.37
CA LEU A 383 65.71 53.01 37.54
C LEU A 383 67.17 53.31 37.14
N PRO A 384 68.16 52.52 37.60
CA PRO A 384 69.55 52.76 37.23
C PRO A 384 69.68 52.64 35.72
N THR A 385 70.22 53.68 35.10
CA THR A 385 70.66 53.69 33.70
C THR A 385 71.71 52.60 33.51
N ILE A 386 71.28 51.38 33.21
CA ILE A 386 72.15 50.33 32.67
C ILE A 386 72.41 50.68 31.21
N CYS A 387 73.33 51.63 30.99
CA CYS A 387 74.06 51.85 29.74
C CYS A 387 75.10 52.94 30.00
N GLY A 388 76.32 52.53 30.34
CA GLY A 388 77.41 53.46 30.65
C GLY A 388 78.75 52.84 31.06
N SER A 389 79.17 51.75 30.42
CA SER A 389 80.58 51.42 30.12
C SER A 389 80.65 50.23 29.18
#